data_AF-A0A9D1XEK2-F1
#
_entry.id   AF-A0A9D1XEK2-F1
#
_cell.length_a   1.000
_cell.length_b   1.000
_cell.length_c   1.000
_cell.angle_alpha   90.00
_cell.angle_beta   90.00
_cell.angle_gamma   90.00
#
_symmetry.space_group_name_H-M   'P 1'
#
loop_
_entity.id
_entity.type
_entity.pdbx_description
1 polymer ?
#
loop_
_entity_poly.entity_id
_entity_poly.type
_entity_poly.pdbx_seq_one_letter_code
_entity_poly.pdbx_strand_id
1 'polypeptide(L)'
;MYYHTVHLYDDCKKECYSDLLELQFLELKKLPPEAQSEKGILRWMRFLHGKNRKEFEYMAEKDEYIREAYDTLVKMSADEKKQMEYEAREKALRDYQSQMQSAENAGFRKGKQADFQEGEQSGYQNGLKKAKCVFQLNAQGKTLTEIADICYLTEQEVRDILE
;
A
#
# COMPACT_ATOMS: atom_id res chain seq x y z
N MET A 1 14.32 4.55 44.96
CA MET A 1 14.65 5.82 44.28
C MET A 1 14.03 5.75 42.90
N TYR A 2 13.23 6.74 42.49
CA TYR A 2 12.41 6.69 41.26
C TYR A 2 12.96 7.57 40.14
N TYR A 3 13.90 8.44 40.47
CA TYR A 3 14.66 9.23 39.53
C TYR A 3 16.09 9.38 40.03
N HIS A 4 17.03 9.54 39.11
CA HIS A 4 18.44 9.77 39.39
C HIS A 4 18.93 10.98 38.63
N THR A 5 19.65 11.84 39.32
CA THR A 5 20.33 12.99 38.74
C THR A 5 21.78 12.63 38.50
N VAL A 6 22.26 12.84 37.29
CA VAL A 6 23.65 12.59 36.88
C VAL A 6 24.25 13.90 36.38
N HIS A 7 25.43 14.21 36.91
CA HIS A 7 26.25 15.34 36.47
C HIS A 7 27.51 14.83 35.77
N LEU A 8 28.10 15.67 34.93
CA LEU A 8 29.38 15.38 34.28
C LEU A 8 30.53 15.72 35.22
N TYR A 9 31.52 14.84 35.33
CA TYR A 9 32.70 15.03 36.18
C TYR A 9 34.00 14.88 35.37
N ASP A 10 35.02 15.66 35.73
CA ASP A 10 36.40 15.45 35.27
C ASP A 10 36.97 14.19 35.95
N ASP A 11 37.40 13.21 35.16
CA ASP A 11 37.86 11.94 35.69
C ASP A 11 39.17 12.00 36.48
N CYS A 12 40.03 12.97 36.19
CA CYS A 12 41.31 13.15 36.86
C CYS A 12 41.16 13.95 38.15
N LYS A 13 40.35 15.01 38.12
CA LYS A 13 40.15 15.92 39.26
C LYS A 13 39.00 15.51 40.17
N LYS A 14 38.08 14.67 39.69
CA LYS A 14 36.81 14.31 40.34
C LYS A 14 35.96 15.53 40.70
N GLU A 15 36.07 16.59 39.91
CA GLU A 15 35.27 17.82 40.05
C GLU A 15 34.14 17.83 39.03
N CYS A 16 32.99 18.38 39.41
CA CYS A 16 31.88 18.56 38.49
C CYS A 16 32.30 19.52 37.37
N TYR A 17 32.08 19.12 36.12
CA TYR A 17 32.51 19.89 34.95
C TYR A 17 31.75 21.23 34.83
N SER A 18 30.43 21.22 35.03
CA SER A 18 29.58 22.41 35.00
C SER A 18 28.22 22.13 35.64
N ASP A 19 27.62 23.16 36.24
CA ASP A 19 26.24 23.20 36.73
C ASP A 19 25.21 23.55 35.65
N LEU A 20 25.64 23.84 34.41
CA LEU A 20 24.77 24.19 33.30
C LEU A 20 24.06 22.99 32.66
N LEU A 21 24.53 21.76 32.92
CA LEU A 21 23.97 20.54 32.36
C LEU A 21 23.70 19.51 33.46
N GLU A 22 22.45 19.07 33.54
CA GLU A 22 22.00 18.02 34.42
C GLU A 22 21.22 16.96 33.63
N LEU A 23 21.56 15.68 33.81
CA LEU A 23 20.83 14.57 33.22
C LEU A 23 19.91 13.93 34.25
N GLN A 24 18.60 13.95 34.00
CA GLN A 24 17.61 13.33 34.88
C GLN A 24 17.07 12.03 34.28
N PHE A 25 17.36 10.91 34.93
CA PHE A 25 16.85 9.59 34.56
C PHE A 25 15.58 9.27 35.33
N LEU A 26 14.48 9.06 34.64
CA LEU A 26 13.15 8.88 35.24
C LEU A 26 12.68 7.43 35.09
N GLU A 27 12.55 6.69 36.20
CA GLU A 27 12.10 5.31 36.20
C GLU A 27 10.58 5.21 36.42
N LEU A 28 9.81 5.50 35.37
CA LEU A 28 8.35 5.64 35.47
C LEU A 28 7.62 4.39 36.00
N LYS A 29 8.11 3.18 35.70
CA LYS A 29 7.48 1.92 36.15
C LYS A 29 7.56 1.70 37.66
N LYS A 30 8.50 2.36 38.34
CA LYS A 30 8.68 2.21 39.79
C LYS A 30 7.88 3.26 40.56
N LEU A 31 7.22 4.22 39.90
CA LEU A 31 6.44 5.26 40.57
C LEU A 31 5.32 4.66 41.43
N PRO A 32 5.18 5.07 42.70
CA PRO A 32 4.06 4.66 43.52
C PRO A 32 2.75 5.32 43.04
N PRO A 33 1.61 4.60 43.10
CA PRO A 33 0.31 5.11 42.65
C PRO A 33 -0.11 6.40 43.38
N GLU A 34 0.00 6.47 44.71
CA GLU A 34 -0.34 7.67 45.51
C GLU A 34 0.85 8.27 46.30
N ALA A 35 1.67 9.12 45.68
CA ALA A 35 2.63 9.96 46.40
C ALA A 35 2.03 11.34 46.67
N GLN A 36 2.05 11.76 47.95
CA GLN A 36 1.51 13.04 48.45
C GLN A 36 2.29 14.30 47.99
N SER A 37 3.40 14.15 47.26
CA SER A 37 4.26 15.26 46.83
C SER A 37 4.05 15.60 45.36
N GLU A 38 3.13 16.53 45.10
CA GLU A 38 2.85 17.09 43.77
C GLU A 38 3.85 18.20 43.37
N LYS A 39 5.15 18.11 43.67
CA LYS A 39 6.10 19.21 43.38
C LYS A 39 7.26 18.77 42.50
N GLY A 40 7.68 19.66 41.59
CA GLY A 40 8.87 19.49 40.74
C GLY A 40 8.81 18.27 39.81
N ILE A 41 9.93 17.56 39.69
CA ILE A 41 10.11 16.45 38.73
C ILE A 41 9.11 15.30 38.92
N LEU A 42 8.62 15.07 40.14
CA LEU A 42 7.62 14.03 40.41
C LEU A 42 6.27 14.32 39.74
N ARG A 43 5.90 15.60 39.59
CA ARG A 43 4.69 16.03 38.87
C ARG A 43 4.84 15.75 37.37
N TRP A 44 6.00 16.06 36.80
CA TRP A 44 6.33 15.73 35.41
C TRP A 44 6.38 14.22 35.15
N MET A 45 6.98 13.44 36.04
CA MET A 45 6.98 11.98 35.95
C MET A 45 5.56 11.40 35.95
N ARG A 46 4.64 11.97 36.74
CA ARG A 46 3.22 11.58 36.73
C ARG A 46 2.51 11.97 35.45
N PHE A 47 2.75 13.18 34.94
CA PHE A 47 2.25 13.59 33.64
C PHE A 47 2.72 12.62 32.54
N LEU A 48 4.01 12.31 32.47
CA LEU A 48 4.56 11.39 31.47
C LEU A 48 4.08 9.93 31.64
N HIS A 49 3.73 9.51 32.86
CA HIS A 49 3.16 8.18 33.12
C HIS A 49 1.63 8.12 32.96
N GLY A 50 0.95 9.26 33.01
CA GLY A 50 -0.49 9.37 33.03
C GLY A 50 -1.12 8.75 31.79
N LYS A 51 -2.28 8.09 31.98
CA LYS A 51 -3.05 7.48 30.89
C LYS A 51 -4.47 8.03 30.77
N ASN A 52 -4.89 8.82 31.76
CA ASN A 52 -6.27 9.25 31.89
C ASN A 52 -6.39 10.76 31.65
N ARG A 53 -7.29 11.14 30.74
CA ARG A 53 -7.57 12.54 30.40
C ARG A 53 -7.97 13.38 31.61
N LYS A 54 -8.77 12.83 32.52
CA LYS A 54 -9.20 13.55 33.73
C LYS A 54 -8.03 13.88 34.66
N GLU A 55 -7.03 13.01 34.72
CA GLU A 55 -5.81 13.26 35.52
C GLU A 55 -4.94 14.34 34.87
N PHE A 56 -4.85 14.34 33.54
CA PHE A 56 -4.15 15.41 32.81
C PHE A 56 -4.79 16.77 33.03
N GLU A 57 -6.12 16.86 32.90
CA GLU A 57 -6.87 18.10 33.14
C GLU A 57 -6.67 18.60 34.58
N TYR A 58 -6.77 17.70 35.56
CA TYR A 58 -6.51 18.03 36.97
C TYR A 58 -5.08 18.54 37.23
N MET A 59 -4.07 17.93 36.61
CA MET A 59 -2.67 18.36 36.76
C MET A 59 -2.41 19.71 36.03
N ALA A 60 -3.03 19.93 34.88
CA ALA A 60 -2.97 21.18 34.12
C ALA A 60 -3.68 22.35 34.82
N GLU A 61 -4.71 22.09 35.62
CA GLU A 61 -5.34 23.12 36.46
C GLU A 61 -4.37 23.65 37.54
N LYS A 62 -3.51 22.77 38.07
CA LYS A 62 -2.61 23.05 39.20
C LYS A 62 -1.22 23.57 38.83
N ASP A 63 -0.83 23.51 37.56
CA ASP A 63 0.50 23.90 37.09
C ASP A 63 0.43 24.47 35.66
N GLU A 64 0.92 25.69 35.49
CA GLU A 64 0.92 26.37 34.18
C GLU A 64 1.80 25.64 33.16
N TYR A 65 2.94 25.10 33.57
CA TYR A 65 3.84 24.39 32.65
C TYR A 65 3.27 23.03 32.24
N ILE A 66 2.59 22.32 33.15
CA ILE A 66 1.87 21.09 32.79
C ILE A 66 0.70 21.40 31.87
N ARG A 67 0.03 22.54 32.04
CA ARG A 67 -1.03 22.98 31.14
C ARG A 67 -0.51 23.18 29.72
N GLU A 68 0.60 23.90 29.56
CA GLU A 68 1.20 24.12 28.24
C GLU A 68 1.64 22.79 27.58
N ALA A 69 2.22 21.87 28.36
CA ALA A 69 2.56 20.54 27.89
C ALA A 69 1.32 19.72 27.47
N TYR A 70 0.23 19.80 28.23
CA TYR A 70 -1.04 19.16 27.90
C TYR A 70 -1.66 19.73 26.62
N ASP A 71 -1.72 21.05 26.48
CA ASP A 71 -2.26 21.71 25.28
C ASP A 71 -1.44 21.34 24.03
N THR A 72 -0.12 21.26 24.18
CA THR A 72 0.78 20.80 23.10
C THR A 72 0.48 19.35 22.72
N LEU A 73 0.30 18.45 23.70
CA LEU A 73 -0.07 17.06 23.46
C LEU A 73 -1.41 16.94 22.73
N VAL A 74 -2.40 17.76 23.10
CA VAL A 74 -3.72 17.80 22.43
C VAL A 74 -3.59 18.28 20.99
N LYS A 75 -2.77 19.31 20.72
CA LYS A 75 -2.50 19.79 19.36
C LYS A 75 -1.82 18.72 18.51
N MET A 76 -0.75 18.10 19.01
CA MET A 76 -0.01 17.05 18.28
C MET A 76 -0.90 15.85 17.95
N SER A 77 -1.69 15.38 18.92
CA SER A 77 -2.61 14.26 18.70
C SER A 77 -3.75 14.60 17.72
N ALA A 78 -4.22 15.85 17.69
CA ALA A 78 -5.19 16.30 16.71
C ALA A 78 -4.62 16.34 15.29
N ASP A 79 -3.36 16.76 15.15
CA ASP A 79 -2.68 16.83 13.85
C ASP A 79 -2.38 15.43 13.29
N GLU A 80 -1.87 14.50 14.11
CA GLU A 80 -1.66 13.10 13.69
C GLU A 80 -2.96 12.42 13.25
N LYS A 81 -4.06 12.64 13.98
CA LYS A 81 -5.35 12.08 13.60
C LYS A 81 -5.82 12.60 12.24
N LYS A 82 -5.72 13.91 12.01
CA LYS A 82 -6.07 14.51 10.71
C LYS A 82 -5.15 14.02 9.60
N GLN A 83 -3.86 13.85 9.89
CA GLN A 83 -2.92 13.29 8.94
C GLN A 83 -3.29 11.85 8.57
N MET A 84 -3.58 11.00 9.56
CA MET A 84 -4.05 9.64 9.31
C MET A 84 -5.35 9.60 8.49
N GLU A 85 -6.32 10.47 8.80
CA GLU A 85 -7.56 10.58 8.02
C GLU A 85 -7.29 10.99 6.56
N TYR A 86 -6.37 11.93 6.35
CA TYR A 86 -5.95 12.35 5.01
C TYR A 86 -5.24 11.22 4.24
N GLU A 87 -4.26 10.55 4.86
CA GLU A 87 -3.53 9.44 4.26
C GLU A 87 -4.44 8.27 3.91
N ALA A 88 -5.41 7.94 4.78
CA ALA A 88 -6.40 6.90 4.52
C ALA A 88 -7.29 7.25 3.32
N ARG A 89 -7.70 8.51 3.19
CA ARG A 89 -8.48 8.99 2.04
C ARG A 89 -7.67 8.91 0.75
N GLU A 90 -6.44 9.38 0.76
CA GLU A 90 -5.53 9.30 -0.39
C GLU A 90 -5.28 7.85 -0.80
N LYS A 91 -5.08 6.96 0.17
CA LYS A 91 -4.94 5.52 -0.08
C LYS A 91 -6.18 4.94 -0.74
N ALA A 92 -7.38 5.26 -0.26
CA ALA A 92 -8.63 4.77 -0.84
C ALA A 92 -8.81 5.22 -2.30
N LEU A 93 -8.45 6.48 -2.62
CA LEU A 93 -8.47 6.99 -3.99
C LEU A 93 -7.49 6.24 -4.89
N ARG A 94 -6.25 6.02 -4.42
CA ARG A 94 -5.22 5.27 -5.17
C ARG A 94 -5.61 3.81 -5.38
N ASP A 95 -6.14 3.17 -4.34
CA ASP A 95 -6.63 1.79 -4.40
C ASP A 95 -7.74 1.66 -5.45
N TYR A 96 -8.70 2.60 -5.47
CA TYR A 96 -9.77 2.63 -6.47
C TYR A 96 -9.23 2.80 -7.90
N GLN A 97 -8.32 3.75 -8.12
CA GLN A 97 -7.69 3.96 -9.43
C GLN A 97 -6.92 2.72 -9.90
N SER A 98 -6.14 2.11 -9.02
CA SER A 98 -5.39 0.89 -9.32
C SER A 98 -6.31 -0.28 -9.65
N GLN A 99 -7.42 -0.44 -8.91
CA GLN A 99 -8.41 -1.49 -9.20
C GLN A 99 -9.07 -1.26 -10.55
N MET A 100 -9.47 -0.02 -10.86
CA MET A 100 -10.11 0.30 -12.13
C MET A 100 -9.17 0.04 -13.32
N GLN A 101 -7.92 0.50 -13.23
CA GLN A 101 -6.92 0.26 -14.27
C GLN A 101 -6.61 -1.23 -14.45
N SER A 102 -6.52 -1.98 -13.34
CA SER A 102 -6.33 -3.43 -13.40
C SER A 102 -7.51 -4.14 -14.06
N ALA A 103 -8.74 -3.74 -13.75
CA ALA A 103 -9.95 -4.30 -14.34
C ALA A 103 -10.03 -4.01 -15.84
N GLU A 104 -9.74 -2.77 -16.26
CA GLU A 104 -9.68 -2.38 -17.67
C GLU A 104 -8.64 -3.18 -18.44
N ASN A 105 -7.42 -3.28 -17.91
CA ASN A 105 -6.35 -4.07 -18.53
C ASN A 105 -6.68 -5.56 -18.62
N ALA A 106 -7.30 -6.12 -17.58
CA ALA A 106 -7.75 -7.51 -17.59
C ALA A 106 -8.86 -7.73 -18.64
N GLY A 107 -9.81 -6.80 -18.74
CA GLY A 107 -10.86 -6.80 -19.77
C GLY A 107 -10.28 -6.75 -21.18
N PHE A 108 -9.37 -5.81 -21.44
CA PHE A 108 -8.71 -5.68 -22.73
C PHE A 108 -7.93 -6.94 -23.13
N ARG A 109 -7.16 -7.51 -22.20
CA ARG A 109 -6.41 -8.76 -22.46
C ARG A 109 -7.33 -9.92 -22.78
N LYS A 110 -8.43 -10.09 -22.03
CA LYS A 110 -9.42 -11.14 -22.28
C LYS A 110 -10.10 -10.95 -23.64
N GLY A 111 -10.49 -9.72 -23.98
CA GLY A 111 -11.08 -9.41 -25.29
C GLY A 111 -10.14 -9.75 -26.43
N LYS A 112 -8.89 -9.27 -26.38
CA LYS A 112 -7.88 -9.56 -27.40
C LYS A 112 -7.60 -11.07 -27.55
N GLN A 113 -7.58 -11.81 -26.45
CA GLN A 113 -7.38 -13.26 -26.48
C GLN A 113 -8.58 -13.99 -27.09
N ALA A 114 -9.80 -13.58 -26.75
CA ALA A 114 -11.02 -14.15 -27.33
C ALA A 114 -11.09 -13.88 -28.85
N ASP A 115 -10.86 -12.64 -29.28
CA ASP A 115 -10.85 -12.26 -30.70
C ASP A 115 -9.81 -13.07 -31.50
N PHE A 116 -8.63 -13.28 -30.91
CA PHE A 116 -7.58 -14.08 -31.54
C PHE A 116 -8.01 -15.55 -31.67
N GLN A 117 -8.56 -16.15 -30.61
CA GLN A 117 -9.00 -17.55 -30.61
C GLN A 117 -10.18 -17.78 -31.58
N GLU A 118 -11.14 -16.87 -31.63
CA GLU A 118 -12.25 -16.93 -32.59
C GLU A 118 -11.76 -16.79 -34.03
N GLY A 119 -10.81 -15.87 -34.27
CA GLY A 119 -10.16 -15.71 -35.58
C GLY A 119 -9.43 -16.98 -36.03
N GLU A 120 -8.66 -17.61 -35.14
CA GLU A 120 -7.93 -18.85 -35.42
C GLU A 120 -8.90 -20.02 -35.72
N GLN A 121 -9.93 -20.21 -34.88
CA GLN A 121 -10.93 -21.27 -35.09
C GLN A 121 -11.72 -21.06 -36.39
N SER A 122 -12.15 -19.83 -36.67
CA SER A 122 -12.87 -19.49 -37.91
C SER A 122 -11.99 -19.71 -39.13
N GLY A 123 -10.73 -19.28 -39.08
CA GLY A 123 -9.73 -19.51 -40.12
C GLY A 123 -9.50 -21.01 -40.39
N TYR A 124 -9.31 -21.79 -39.33
CA TYR A 124 -9.13 -23.25 -39.42
C TYR A 124 -10.35 -23.94 -40.04
N GLN A 125 -11.56 -23.62 -39.58
CA GLN A 125 -12.80 -24.20 -40.13
C GLN A 125 -13.01 -23.83 -41.60
N ASN A 126 -12.72 -22.59 -41.98
CA ASN A 126 -12.81 -22.16 -43.38
C ASN A 126 -11.75 -22.87 -44.25
N GLY A 127 -10.51 -22.99 -43.78
CA GLY A 127 -9.47 -23.76 -44.46
C GLY A 127 -9.86 -25.22 -44.67
N LEU A 128 -10.43 -25.86 -43.64
CA LEU A 128 -10.88 -27.25 -43.70
C LEU A 128 -12.05 -27.44 -44.68
N LYS A 129 -12.98 -26.48 -44.75
CA LYS A 129 -14.07 -26.48 -45.76
C LYS A 129 -13.52 -26.34 -47.17
N LYS A 130 -12.57 -25.43 -47.39
CA LYS A 130 -11.94 -25.22 -48.69
C LYS A 130 -11.14 -26.46 -49.14
N ALA A 131 -10.36 -27.06 -48.26
CA ALA A 131 -9.64 -28.30 -48.56
C ALA A 131 -10.59 -29.45 -48.94
N LYS A 132 -11.68 -29.64 -48.19
CA LYS A 132 -12.72 -30.62 -48.53
C LYS A 132 -13.35 -30.36 -49.90
N CYS A 133 -13.65 -29.10 -50.23
CA CYS A 133 -14.15 -28.67 -51.55
C CYS A 133 -13.18 -29.10 -52.65
N VAL A 134 -11.89 -28.79 -52.49
CA VAL A 134 -10.83 -29.12 -53.45
C VAL A 134 -10.70 -30.63 -53.66
N PHE A 135 -10.56 -31.42 -52.60
CA PHE A 135 -10.44 -32.89 -52.70
C PHE A 135 -11.68 -33.54 -53.35
N GLN A 136 -12.87 -33.05 -53.02
CA GLN A 136 -14.12 -33.59 -53.57
C GLN A 136 -14.25 -33.30 -55.07
N LEU A 137 -13.93 -32.10 -55.53
CA LEU A 137 -13.98 -31.74 -56.95
C LEU A 137 -12.86 -32.41 -57.75
N ASN A 138 -11.67 -32.53 -57.18
CA ASN A 138 -10.56 -33.27 -57.80
C ASN A 138 -10.93 -34.74 -58.02
N ALA A 139 -11.58 -35.39 -57.04
CA ALA A 139 -12.08 -36.76 -57.18
C ALA A 139 -13.16 -36.92 -58.26
N GLN A 140 -13.88 -35.84 -58.61
CA GLN A 140 -14.85 -35.81 -59.71
C GLN A 140 -14.19 -35.58 -61.09
N GLY A 141 -12.86 -35.45 -61.15
CA GLY A 141 -12.11 -35.23 -62.39
C GLY A 141 -12.18 -33.80 -62.92
N LYS A 142 -12.53 -32.82 -62.07
CA LYS A 142 -12.52 -31.39 -62.45
C LYS A 142 -11.10 -30.89 -62.67
N THR A 143 -10.94 -29.96 -63.62
CA THR A 143 -9.65 -29.32 -63.90
C THR A 143 -9.28 -28.31 -62.80
N LEU A 144 -7.99 -28.03 -62.63
CA LEU A 144 -7.49 -27.09 -61.61
C LEU A 144 -8.14 -25.69 -61.72
N THR A 145 -8.34 -25.21 -62.94
CA THR A 145 -9.02 -23.94 -63.25
C THR A 145 -10.47 -23.95 -62.75
N GLU A 146 -11.22 -25.01 -63.03
CA GLU A 146 -12.62 -25.12 -62.57
C GLU A 146 -12.71 -25.20 -61.03
N ILE A 147 -11.78 -25.90 -60.38
CA ILE A 147 -11.75 -26.01 -58.91
C ILE A 147 -11.42 -24.65 -58.27
N ALA A 148 -10.47 -23.92 -58.83
CA ALA A 148 -10.08 -22.59 -58.39
C ALA A 148 -11.28 -21.63 -58.42
N ASP A 149 -12.02 -21.61 -59.53
CA ASP A 149 -13.23 -20.80 -59.68
C ASP A 149 -14.34 -21.19 -58.70
N ILE A 150 -14.60 -22.49 -58.49
CA ILE A 150 -15.69 -22.98 -57.62
C ILE A 150 -15.38 -22.76 -56.14
N CYS A 151 -14.16 -23.04 -55.70
CA CYS A 151 -13.78 -22.94 -54.28
C CYS A 151 -13.25 -21.53 -53.92
N TYR A 152 -13.28 -20.57 -54.86
CA TYR A 152 -12.75 -19.21 -54.71
C TYR A 152 -11.31 -19.21 -54.18
N LEU A 153 -10.45 -19.88 -54.93
CA LEU A 153 -9.03 -20.05 -54.69
C LEU A 153 -8.26 -19.73 -55.96
N THR A 154 -6.96 -19.48 -55.83
CA THR A 154 -6.05 -19.44 -56.97
C THR A 154 -5.67 -20.86 -57.39
N GLU A 155 -5.31 -21.06 -58.66
CA GLU A 155 -4.81 -22.36 -59.12
C GLU A 155 -3.58 -22.85 -58.34
N GLN A 156 -2.74 -21.91 -57.88
CA GLN A 156 -1.59 -22.24 -57.06
C GLN A 156 -2.01 -22.79 -55.70
N GLU A 157 -2.96 -22.13 -55.00
CA GLU A 157 -3.50 -22.64 -53.73
C GLU A 157 -4.18 -24.00 -53.89
N VAL A 158 -4.87 -24.23 -55.02
CA VAL A 158 -5.47 -25.55 -55.31
C VAL A 158 -4.39 -26.62 -55.49
N ARG A 159 -3.29 -26.30 -56.18
CA ARG A 159 -2.13 -27.21 -56.30
C ARG A 159 -1.51 -27.50 -54.94
N ASP A 160 -1.24 -26.46 -54.14
CA ASP A 160 -0.62 -26.58 -52.82
C ASP A 160 -1.47 -27.43 -51.85
N ILE A 161 -2.81 -27.42 -51.99
CA ILE A 161 -3.72 -28.26 -51.19
C ILE A 161 -3.70 -29.73 -51.63
N LEU A 162 -3.39 -30.00 -52.91
CA LEU A 162 -3.42 -31.33 -53.51
C LEU A 162 -2.05 -32.05 -53.50
N GLU A 163 -0.96 -31.32 -53.26
CA GLU A 163 0.38 -31.88 -52.97
C GLU A 163 0.44 -32.56 -51.59
#